data_AF-A0A351TFC1-F1
#
_entry.id   AF-A0A351TFC1-F1
#
_cell.length_a   1.000
_cell.length_b   1.000
_cell.length_c   1.000
_cell.angle_alpha   90.00
_cell.angle_beta   90.00
_cell.angle_gamma   90.00
#
_symmetry.space_group_name_H-M   'P 1'
#
loop_
_entity.id
_entity.type
_entity.pdbx_description
1 polymer ?
#
loop_
_entity_poly.entity_id
_entity_poly.type
_entity_poly.pdbx_seq_one_letter_code
_entity_poly.pdbx_strand_id
1 'polypeptide(L)' 'HLGIPFTQEVVAVATSLKDFAPHTDVAIELGGEDAKIIYFTDGIDQRMNGICAGGTGSFIDQM' A
#
# COMPACT_ATOMS: atom_id res chain seq x y z
N HIS A 1 -21.27 14.37 -5.11
CA HIS A 1 -20.73 13.08 -4.63
C HIS A 1 -20.98 12.05 -5.73
N LEU A 2 -19.98 11.26 -6.14
CA LEU A 2 -20.03 10.45 -7.37
C LEU A 2 -20.86 9.14 -7.23
N GLY A 3 -21.42 8.85 -6.06
CA GLY A 3 -22.22 7.64 -5.83
C GLY A 3 -21.40 6.34 -5.81
N ILE A 4 -20.07 6.43 -5.71
CA ILE A 4 -19.16 5.29 -5.68
C ILE A 4 -18.95 4.87 -4.22
N PRO A 5 -19.07 3.57 -3.88
CA PRO A 5 -18.79 3.10 -2.53
C PRO A 5 -17.32 3.33 -2.17
N PHE A 6 -17.07 3.64 -0.89
CA PHE A 6 -15.71 3.73 -0.37
C PHE A 6 -15.07 2.34 -0.27
N THR A 7 -13.84 2.24 -0.74
CA THR A 7 -12.97 1.08 -0.53
C THR A 7 -11.68 1.57 0.11
N GLN A 8 -11.26 0.92 1.21
CA GLN A 8 -9.99 1.25 1.84
C GLN A 8 -8.84 0.74 0.96
N GLU A 9 -7.81 1.57 0.81
CA GLU A 9 -6.63 1.33 -0.02
C GLU A 9 -5.96 -0.05 0.17
N VAL A 10 -5.76 -0.53 1.41
CA VAL A 10 -5.17 -1.86 1.64
C VAL A 10 -6.06 -2.95 1.09
N VAL A 11 -7.38 -2.80 1.26
CA VAL A 11 -8.35 -3.76 0.72
C VAL A 11 -8.32 -3.73 -0.81
N ALA A 12 -8.23 -2.55 -1.43
CA ALA A 12 -8.11 -2.41 -2.88
C ALA A 12 -6.84 -3.11 -3.41
N VAL A 13 -5.67 -2.81 -2.81
CA VAL A 13 -4.37 -3.39 -3.21
C VAL A 13 -4.30 -4.89 -2.94
N ALA A 14 -4.77 -5.35 -1.77
CA ALA A 14 -4.81 -6.78 -1.46
C ALA A 14 -5.75 -7.55 -2.41
N THR A 15 -6.87 -6.95 -2.80
CA THR A 15 -7.81 -7.56 -3.74
C THR A 15 -7.22 -7.64 -5.15
N SER A 16 -6.55 -6.59 -5.61
CA SER A 16 -5.91 -6.61 -6.94
C SER A 16 -4.75 -7.62 -6.99
N LEU A 17 -3.92 -7.70 -5.95
CA LEU A 17 -2.82 -8.66 -5.89
C LEU A 17 -3.30 -10.11 -5.87
N LYS A 18 -4.42 -10.41 -5.19
CA LYS A 18 -5.02 -11.76 -5.23
C LYS A 18 -5.44 -12.18 -6.64
N ASP A 19 -5.79 -11.25 -7.51
CA ASP A 19 -6.22 -11.52 -8.89
C ASP A 19 -5.03 -11.54 -9.86
N PHE A 20 -4.21 -10.49 -9.85
CA PHE A 20 -3.14 -10.30 -10.83
C PHE A 20 -1.80 -10.92 -10.45
N ALA A 21 -1.56 -11.17 -9.16
CA ALA A 21 -0.30 -11.70 -8.62
C ALA A 21 -0.55 -12.65 -7.42
N PRO A 22 -1.26 -13.77 -7.60
CA PRO A 22 -1.75 -14.61 -6.50
C PRO A 22 -0.67 -15.27 -5.64
N HIS A 23 0.60 -15.21 -6.07
CA HIS A 23 1.75 -15.74 -5.35
C HIS A 23 2.52 -14.68 -4.56
N THR A 24 2.01 -13.44 -4.48
CA THR A 24 2.62 -12.38 -3.68
C THR A 24 2.49 -12.70 -2.18
N ASP A 25 3.62 -12.83 -1.51
CA ASP A 25 3.69 -12.99 -0.05
C ASP A 25 3.86 -11.63 0.68
N VAL A 26 4.57 -10.70 0.05
CA VAL A 26 4.78 -9.35 0.56
C VAL A 26 4.63 -8.33 -0.57
N ALA A 27 3.84 -7.28 -0.31
CA ALA A 27 3.75 -6.11 -1.19
C ALA A 27 4.36 -4.89 -0.49
N ILE A 28 5.24 -4.18 -1.20
CA ILE A 28 5.86 -2.94 -0.74
C ILE A 28 5.35 -1.82 -1.64
N GLU A 29 4.65 -0.86 -1.05
CA GLU A 29 4.11 0.32 -1.73
C GLU A 29 4.89 1.54 -1.28
N LEU A 30 5.46 2.28 -2.24
CA LEU A 30 6.16 3.53 -1.98
C LEU A 30 5.39 4.62 -2.71
N GLY A 31 4.52 5.32 -1.98
CA GLY A 31 3.74 6.45 -2.47
C GLY A 31 4.53 7.76 -2.39
N GLY A 32 3.85 8.86 -2.74
CA GLY A 32 4.43 10.19 -2.63
C GLY A 32 4.58 10.66 -1.18
N GLU A 33 3.54 10.47 -0.37
CA GLU A 33 3.46 10.97 1.01
C GLU A 33 3.63 9.87 2.06
N ASP A 34 3.30 8.63 1.72
CA ASP A 34 3.42 7.47 2.61
C ASP A 34 4.07 6.28 1.92
N ALA A 35 4.50 5.33 2.75
CA ALA A 35 4.98 4.04 2.31
C ALA A 35 4.36 2.94 3.17
N LYS A 36 4.09 1.79 2.56
CA LYS A 36 3.45 0.65 3.24
C LYS A 36 4.08 -0.67 2.87
N ILE A 37 3.95 -1.63 3.77
CA ILE A 37 4.24 -3.04 3.56
C ILE A 37 2.99 -3.83 3.93
N ILE A 38 2.56 -4.75 3.07
CA ILE A 38 1.47 -5.69 3.30
C ILE A 38 2.06 -7.10 3.31
N TYR A 39 1.79 -7.84 4.37
CA TYR A 39 2.12 -9.27 4.50
C TYR A 39 0.85 -10.09 4.29
N PHE A 40 0.95 -11.18 3.52
CA PHE A 40 -0.18 -12.05 3.20
C PHE A 40 -0.15 -13.41 3.92
N THR A 41 1.03 -13.84 4.38
CA THR A 41 1.17 -15.04 5.23
C THR A 41 0.47 -14.83 6.58
N ASP A 42 -0.29 -15.85 7.01
CA ASP A 42 -1.07 -15.86 8.26
C ASP A 42 -2.16 -14.77 8.38
N GLY A 43 -2.57 -14.21 7.24
CA GLY A 43 -3.59 -13.17 7.17
C GLY A 43 -3.03 -11.88 6.58
N ILE A 44 -3.88 -10.85 6.47
CA ILE A 44 -3.45 -9.55 5.98
C ILE A 44 -2.97 -8.72 7.18
N ASP A 45 -1.66 -8.51 7.28
CA ASP A 45 -1.04 -7.55 8.20
C ASP A 45 -0.44 -6.39 7.41
N GLN A 46 -0.47 -5.18 7.97
CA GLN A 46 0.12 -4.01 7.35
C GLN A 46 0.98 -3.18 8.30
N ARG A 47 2.06 -2.64 7.74
CA ARG A 47 2.91 -1.63 8.37
C ARG A 47 2.96 -0.42 7.45
N MET A 48 2.78 0.77 8.01
CA MET A 48 2.72 2.01 7.24
C MET A 48 3.57 3.09 7.92
N ASN A 49 4.28 3.86 7.11
CA ASN A 49 4.99 5.05 7.53
C ASN A 49 4.40 6.25 6.77
N GLY A 50 3.73 7.14 7.50
CA GLY A 50 3.26 8.44 6.98
C GLY A 50 3.81 9.64 7.74
N ILE A 51 4.81 9.45 8.61
CA ILE A 51 5.37 10.53 9.45
C ILE A 51 6.76 10.95 8.95
N CYS A 52 7.55 9.99 8.46
CA CYS A 52 8.89 10.24 7.94
C CYS A 52 8.88 10.15 6.42
N ALA A 53 9.41 11.18 5.73
CA ALA A 53 9.55 11.18 4.28
C ALA A 53 10.46 10.06 3.76
N GLY A 54 11.38 9.54 4.59
CA GLY A 54 12.28 8.45 4.24
C GLY A 54 11.51 7.21 3.80
N GLY A 55 11.69 6.82 2.53
CA GLY A 55 10.97 5.71 1.89
C GLY A 55 9.78 6.13 1.03
N THR A 56 9.53 7.43 0.85
CA THR A 56 8.44 7.96 0.00
C THR A 56 9.02 8.80 -1.14
N GLY A 57 8.18 9.12 -2.12
CA GLY A 57 8.51 10.04 -3.21
C GLY A 57 8.86 11.46 -2.73
N SER A 58 8.26 11.93 -1.62
CA SER A 58 8.54 13.26 -1.05
C SER A 58 10.00 13.44 -0.64
N PHE A 59 10.71 12.36 -0.32
CA PHE A 59 12.14 12.40 -0.05
C PHE A 59 12.95 12.65 -1.33
N ILE A 60 12.51 12.12 -2.47
CA ILE A 60 13.14 12.34 -3.78
C ILE A 60 12.93 13.79 -4.23
N ASP A 61 11.75 14.36 -4.00
CA ASP A 61 11.44 15.75 -4.36
C ASP A 61 12.31 16.78 -3.59
N GLN A 62 12.93 16.36 -2.48
CA GLN A 62 13.80 17.21 -1.65
C GLN A 62 15.30 17.09 -2.01
N MET A 63 15.68 16.26 -3.00
CA MET A 63 17.05 16.13 -3.52
C MET A 63 17.28 17.02 -4.74
#